data_AF-A0A1X9XXQ2-F1
#
_entry.id   AF-A0A1X9XXQ2-F1
#
_cell.length_a   1.000
_cell.length_b   1.000
_cell.length_c   1.000
_cell.angle_alpha   90.00
_cell.angle_beta   90.00
_cell.angle_gamma   90.00
#
_symmetry.space_group_name_H-M   'P 1'
#
loop_
_entity.id
_entity.type
_entity.pdbx_description
1 polymer ?
#
loop_
_entity_poly.entity_id
_entity_poly.type
_entity_poly.pdbx_seq_one_letter_code
_entity_poly.pdbx_strand_id
1 'polypeptide(L)'
;TLFLDSQLAMMFVVCHPCNAAEAQIGLALNLLCGFGVDEIANAFLTNKTVIYKRLQRAKEKLKTEKIKIEQPTSSEINDRLPA
;
A
#
# COMPACT_ATOMS: atom_id res chain seq x y z
N THR A 1 -2.02 -3.74 -22.71
CA THR A 1 -1.40 -4.67 -21.73
C THR A 1 -0.64 -3.93 -20.64
N LEU A 2 0.25 -2.98 -20.98
CA LEU A 2 1.05 -2.18 -20.03
C LEU A 2 0.32 -1.43 -18.89
N PHE A 3 -0.92 -0.98 -19.08
CA PHE A 3 -1.67 -0.25 -18.04
C PHE A 3 -2.23 -1.16 -16.92
N LEU A 4 -2.62 -2.39 -17.26
CA LEU A 4 -3.08 -3.36 -16.24
C LEU A 4 -1.89 -3.88 -15.43
N ASP A 5 -0.75 -4.10 -16.08
CA ASP A 5 0.48 -4.56 -15.43
C ASP A 5 1.01 -3.57 -14.39
N SER A 6 0.96 -2.27 -14.69
CA SER A 6 1.41 -1.23 -13.76
C SER A 6 0.49 -1.07 -12.55
N GLN A 7 -0.83 -1.21 -12.73
CA GLN A 7 -1.79 -1.14 -11.62
C GLN A 7 -1.70 -2.37 -10.72
N LEU A 8 -1.52 -3.58 -11.30
CA LEU A 8 -1.32 -4.80 -10.54
C LEU A 8 0.00 -4.76 -9.74
N ALA A 9 1.09 -4.33 -10.38
CA ALA A 9 2.37 -4.13 -9.69
C ALA A 9 2.21 -3.14 -8.51
N MET A 10 1.47 -2.06 -8.71
CA MET A 10 1.20 -1.09 -7.65
C MET A 10 0.38 -1.69 -6.49
N MET A 11 -0.59 -2.55 -6.79
CA MET A 11 -1.36 -3.27 -5.77
C MET A 11 -0.48 -4.17 -4.91
N PHE A 12 0.48 -4.87 -5.52
CA PHE A 12 1.45 -5.67 -4.78
C PHE A 12 2.41 -4.83 -3.94
N VAL A 13 2.80 -3.65 -4.40
CA VAL A 13 3.67 -2.76 -3.62
C VAL A 13 2.94 -2.20 -2.40
N VAL A 14 1.68 -1.78 -2.53
CA VAL A 14 0.93 -1.24 -1.38
C VAL A 14 0.59 -2.31 -0.35
N CYS A 15 0.41 -3.57 -0.78
CA CYS A 15 0.16 -4.73 0.08
C CYS A 15 1.44 -5.42 0.58
N HIS A 16 2.61 -4.77 0.47
CA HIS A 16 3.87 -5.40 0.89
C HIS A 16 3.90 -5.65 2.42
N PRO A 17 4.34 -6.84 2.90
CA PRO A 17 4.30 -7.23 4.31
C PRO A 17 5.21 -6.38 5.22
N CYS A 18 6.10 -5.56 4.64
CA CYS A 18 6.85 -4.58 5.42
C CYS A 18 5.91 -3.56 6.11
N ASN A 19 4.74 -3.27 5.54
CA ASN A 19 3.76 -2.38 6.13
C ASN A 19 2.73 -3.15 6.96
N ALA A 20 2.29 -2.56 8.08
CA ALA A 20 1.16 -3.10 8.83
C ALA A 20 -0.14 -3.05 8.00
N ALA A 21 -1.10 -3.92 8.31
CA ALA A 21 -2.34 -4.07 7.54
C ALA A 21 -3.08 -2.73 7.36
N GLU A 22 -3.19 -1.91 8.40
CA GLU A 22 -3.87 -0.61 8.34
C GLU A 22 -3.13 0.39 7.43
N ALA A 23 -1.81 0.29 7.33
CA ALA A 23 -1.01 1.11 6.42
C ALA A 23 -1.16 0.63 4.97
N GLN A 24 -1.24 -0.68 4.75
CA GLN A 24 -1.52 -1.25 3.43
C GLN A 24 -2.89 -0.80 2.91
N ILE A 25 -3.93 -0.93 3.74
CA ILE A 25 -5.30 -0.49 3.42
C ILE A 25 -5.34 1.02 3.14
N GLY A 26 -4.69 1.83 3.98
CA GLY A 26 -4.62 3.28 3.78
C GLY A 26 -3.93 3.67 2.46
N LEU A 27 -2.82 3.01 2.11
CA LEU A 27 -2.13 3.24 0.84
C LEU A 27 -2.97 2.81 -0.36
N ALA A 28 -3.65 1.66 -0.28
CA ALA A 28 -4.54 1.19 -1.33
C ALA A 28 -5.67 2.20 -1.58
N LEU A 29 -6.34 2.68 -0.54
CA LEU A 29 -7.38 3.70 -0.66
C LEU A 29 -6.85 5.00 -1.28
N ASN A 30 -5.66 5.45 -0.89
CA ASN A 30 -5.10 6.71 -1.40
C ASN A 30 -4.58 6.62 -2.84
N LEU A 31 -3.84 5.55 -3.18
CA LEU A 31 -3.12 5.45 -4.46
C LEU A 31 -3.92 4.71 -5.53
N LEU A 32 -4.71 3.70 -5.16
CA LEU A 32 -5.48 2.90 -6.12
C LEU A 32 -6.91 3.41 -6.28
N CYS A 33 -7.54 3.84 -5.18
CA CYS A 33 -8.92 4.29 -5.19
C CYS A 33 -9.09 5.82 -5.24
N GLY A 34 -8.01 6.58 -5.06
CA GLY A 34 -8.01 8.04 -5.18
C GLY A 34 -8.59 8.80 -3.99
N PHE A 35 -8.79 8.15 -2.83
CA PHE A 35 -9.33 8.83 -1.64
C PHE A 35 -8.32 9.80 -1.02
N GLY A 36 -8.82 10.95 -0.57
CA GLY A 36 -8.07 11.92 0.21
C GLY A 36 -7.84 11.48 1.66
N VAL A 37 -6.90 12.15 2.34
CA VAL A 37 -6.57 11.90 3.76
C VAL A 37 -7.80 12.03 4.66
N ASP A 38 -8.71 12.95 4.32
CA ASP A 38 -9.93 13.24 5.08
C ASP A 38 -10.94 12.10 4.99
N GLU A 39 -11.16 11.58 3.78
CA GLU A 39 -12.07 10.46 3.53
C GLU A 39 -11.56 9.18 4.19
N ILE A 40 -10.24 8.96 4.11
CA ILE A 40 -9.59 7.82 4.77
C ILE A 40 -9.68 7.96 6.30
N ALA A 41 -9.47 9.17 6.85
CA ALA A 41 -9.60 9.39 8.29
C ALA A 41 -11.02 9.08 8.80
N ASN A 42 -12.03 9.44 8.01
CA ASN A 42 -13.42 9.07 8.30
C ASN A 42 -13.64 7.56 8.23
N ALA A 43 -13.11 6.88 7.21
CA ALA A 43 -13.22 5.43 7.07
C ALA A 43 -12.54 4.65 8.23
N PHE A 44 -11.42 5.18 8.73
CA PHE A 44 -10.71 4.62 9.88
C PHE A 44 -11.19 5.13 11.24
N LEU A 45 -12.21 5.99 11.29
CA LEU A 45 -12.71 6.64 12.50
C LEU A 45 -11.59 7.23 13.37
N THR A 46 -10.64 7.92 12.72
CA THR A 46 -9.43 8.44 13.37
C THR A 46 -9.10 9.86 12.88
N ASN A 47 -8.06 10.48 13.45
CA ASN A 47 -7.69 11.85 13.09
C ASN A 47 -6.88 11.89 11.77
N LYS A 48 -7.16 12.91 10.94
CA LYS A 48 -6.42 13.24 9.70
C LYS A 48 -4.89 13.22 9.89
N THR A 49 -4.39 13.76 11.00
CA THR A 49 -2.95 13.78 11.29
C THR A 49 -2.38 12.37 11.47
N VAL A 50 -3.17 11.45 12.05
CA VAL A 50 -2.76 10.05 12.21
C VAL A 50 -2.68 9.36 10.86
N ILE A 51 -3.69 9.54 10.00
CA ILE A 51 -3.67 8.99 8.63
C ILE A 51 -2.52 9.59 7.82
N TYR A 52 -2.32 10.90 7.85
CA TYR A 52 -1.23 11.55 7.13
C TYR A 52 0.13 10.96 7.53
N LYS A 53 0.41 10.87 8.84
CA LYS A 53 1.66 10.27 9.36
C LYS A 53 1.78 8.80 8.98
N ARG A 54 0.68 8.04 9.03
CA ARG A 54 0.66 6.62 8.63
C ARG A 54 1.04 6.45 7.16
N LEU A 55 0.43 7.22 6.27
CA LEU A 55 0.70 7.17 4.83
C LEU A 55 2.15 7.59 4.51
N GLN A 56 2.66 8.64 5.15
CA GLN A 56 4.05 9.07 4.97
C GLN A 56 5.04 7.98 5.39
N ARG A 57 4.90 7.45 6.62
CA ARG A 57 5.77 6.37 7.11
C ARG A 57 5.71 5.12 6.23
N ALA A 58 4.53 4.78 5.73
CA ALA A 58 4.36 3.62 4.86
C ALA A 58 5.09 3.82 3.51
N LYS A 59 4.99 5.01 2.91
CA LYS A 59 5.73 5.36 1.67
C LYS A 59 7.25 5.38 1.91
N GLU A 60 7.69 5.96 3.03
CA GLU A 60 9.09 5.95 3.42
C GLU A 60 9.62 4.52 3.63
N LYS A 61 8.84 3.66 4.28
CA LYS A 61 9.24 2.26 4.51
C LYS A 61 9.41 1.50 3.19
N LEU A 62 8.48 1.63 2.25
CA LEU A 62 8.61 1.05 0.91
C LEU A 62 9.86 1.54 0.18
N LYS A 63 10.19 2.83 0.32
CA LYS A 63 11.39 3.43 -0.27
C LYS A 63 12.68 2.92 0.39
N THR A 64 12.69 2.79 1.71
CA THR A 64 13.85 2.29 2.49
C THR A 64 14.15 0.84 2.17
N GLU A 65 13.11 0.00 2.05
CA GLU A 65 13.23 -1.41 1.65
C GLU A 65 13.52 -1.58 0.15
N LYS A 66 13.62 -0.47 -0.62
CA LYS A 66 13.88 -0.45 -2.07
C LYS A 66 12.93 -1.36 -2.86
N ILE A 67 11.66 -1.41 -2.46
CA ILE A 67 10.65 -2.23 -3.12
C ILE A 67 10.47 -1.71 -4.55
N LYS A 68 10.73 -2.58 -5.52
CA LYS A 68 10.52 -2.28 -6.93
C LYS A 68 9.04 -2.36 -7.27
N ILE A 69 8.60 -1.46 -8.16
CA ILE A 69 7.26 -1.52 -8.75
C ILE A 69 7.31 -2.49 -9.93
N GLU A 70 7.37 -3.77 -9.62
CA GLU A 70 7.35 -4.87 -10.59
C GLU A 70 6.39 -5.95 -10.13
N GLN A 71 5.97 -6.82 -11.06
CA GLN A 71 5.18 -7.99 -10.67
C GLN A 71 6.04 -8.88 -9.77
N PRO A 72 5.52 -9.30 -8.60
CA PRO A 72 6.24 -10.20 -7.72
C PRO A 72 6.44 -11.55 -8.39
N THR A 73 7.56 -12.19 -8.07
CA THR A 73 7.84 -13.57 -8.44
C THR A 73 6.89 -14.54 -7.73
N SER A 74 6.74 -15.75 -8.25
CA SER A 74 5.87 -16.78 -7.63
C SER A 74 6.26 -17.08 -6.17
N SER A 75 7.54 -16.97 -5.81
CA SER A 75 8.01 -17.14 -4.43
C SER A 75 7.50 -16.03 -3.52
N GLU A 76 7.61 -14.77 -3.96
CA GLU A 76 7.14 -13.61 -3.19
C GLU A 76 5.62 -13.58 -3.05
N ILE A 77 4.88 -14.17 -3.99
CA ILE A 77 3.43 -14.34 -3.87
C ILE A 77 3.12 -15.34 -2.75
N ASN A 78 3.81 -16.48 -2.70
CA ASN A 78 3.63 -17.48 -1.64
C ASN A 78 3.96 -16.92 -0.26
N ASP A 79 4.99 -16.08 -0.12
CA ASP A 79 5.36 -15.45 1.16
C ASP A 79 4.30 -14.45 1.68
N ARG A 80 3.40 -13.99 0.81
CA ARG A 80 2.33 -13.02 1.14
C ARG A 80 0.99 -13.68 1.43
N LEU A 81 0.82 -14.94 1.05
CA LEU A 81 -0.41 -15.70 1.30
C LEU A 81 -0.26 -16.47 2.62
N PRO A 82 -1.24 -16.38 3.54
CA PRO A 82 -1.26 -17.27 4.69
C PRO A 82 -1.42 -18.72 4.22
N ALA A 83 -0.69 -19.64 4.87
CA ALA A 83 -0.73 -21.08 4.60
C ALA A 83 -2.08 -21.72 4.99
#